data_AF-A0AAD4KLD7-F1
#
_entry.id   AF-A0AAD4KLD7-F1
#
_cell.length_a   1.000
_cell.length_b   1.000
_cell.length_c   1.000
_cell.angle_alpha   90.00
_cell.angle_beta   90.00
_cell.angle_gamma   90.00
#
_symmetry.space_group_name_H-M   'P 1'
#
loop_
_entity.id
_entity.type
_entity.pdbx_description
1 polymer ?
#
loop_
_entity_poly.entity_id
_entity_poly.type
_entity_poly.pdbx_seq_one_letter_code
_entity_poly.pdbx_strand_id
1 'polypeptide(L)'
;MTSTQRTSSSLQDLCGTVQTLLPPQFQKDAWYLIVASVLVGCGKPAELGPLYTSLVERVDDAEEKRIKARLSDLLMKEWTLVGIPPVVYGVTALGKAETARNEKRGIKIEPPSEEGLLEFPQHRKNLDMNESIPDRGTKFLQSLYKENLAPICASWGTFASDFMWMERAVIYGLFLSDHEVLSAVEAELVILASIMTQGLSAPTIWHLRGLRRLGVNEADTESVQQAIEAVATWSGRSVEGWPRVKDVPDEIEG
;
A
#
# COMPACT_ATOMS: atom_id res chain seq x y z
N MET A 1 0.03 -31.72 -28.60
CA MET A 1 0.04 -30.93 -27.35
C MET A 1 0.01 -29.47 -27.72
N THR A 2 -1.19 -28.90 -27.80
CA THR A 2 -1.43 -27.50 -28.12
C THR A 2 -1.10 -26.65 -26.90
N SER A 3 0.01 -25.90 -27.00
CA SER A 3 0.35 -24.84 -26.06
C SER A 3 -0.75 -23.78 -26.15
N THR A 4 -1.62 -23.72 -25.14
CA THR A 4 -2.59 -22.64 -24.99
C THR A 4 -1.79 -21.36 -24.75
N GLN A 5 -1.63 -20.54 -25.79
CA GLN A 5 -1.21 -19.14 -25.64
C GLN A 5 -2.24 -18.47 -24.73
N ARG A 6 -1.92 -18.36 -23.44
CA ARG A 6 -2.57 -17.39 -22.56
C ARG A 6 -2.25 -16.02 -23.14
N THR A 7 -3.23 -15.41 -23.80
CA THR A 7 -3.19 -13.97 -24.08
C THR A 7 -2.96 -13.27 -22.75
N SER A 8 -1.79 -12.67 -22.53
CA SER A 8 -1.57 -11.88 -21.32
C SER A 8 -2.54 -10.72 -21.35
N SER A 9 -3.49 -10.66 -20.40
CA SER A 9 -4.42 -9.54 -20.28
C SER A 9 -3.63 -8.24 -20.08
N SER A 10 -4.11 -7.13 -20.64
CA SER A 10 -3.42 -5.85 -20.49
C SER A 10 -3.53 -5.32 -19.04
N LEU A 11 -2.69 -4.35 -18.67
CA LEU A 11 -2.82 -3.63 -17.40
C LEU A 11 -4.21 -2.95 -17.29
N GLN A 12 -4.75 -2.47 -18.41
CA GLN A 12 -6.07 -1.84 -18.44
C GLN A 12 -7.19 -2.84 -18.11
N ASP A 13 -7.12 -4.06 -18.67
CA ASP A 13 -8.08 -5.13 -18.37
C ASP A 13 -8.00 -5.54 -16.89
N LEU A 14 -6.78 -5.58 -16.33
CA LEU A 14 -6.56 -5.83 -14.91
C LEU A 14 -7.19 -4.74 -14.04
N CYS A 15 -6.99 -3.46 -14.38
CA CYS A 15 -7.58 -2.34 -13.64
C CYS A 15 -9.12 -2.43 -13.63
N GLY A 16 -9.75 -2.71 -14.79
CA GLY A 16 -11.19 -2.90 -14.88
C GLY A 16 -11.70 -4.10 -14.07
N THR A 17 -10.93 -5.19 -14.04
CA THR A 17 -11.22 -6.36 -13.21
C THR A 17 -11.20 -6.00 -11.72
N VAL A 18 -10.15 -5.33 -11.25
CA VAL A 18 -10.02 -4.92 -9.85
C VAL A 18 -11.13 -3.94 -9.43
N GLN A 19 -11.46 -2.97 -10.28
CA GLN A 19 -12.59 -2.05 -10.03
C GLN A 19 -13.92 -2.80 -9.89
N THR A 20 -14.13 -3.86 -10.67
CA THR A 20 -15.37 -4.66 -10.62
C THR A 20 -15.44 -5.56 -9.37
N LEU A 21 -14.30 -6.09 -8.94
CA LEU A 21 -14.21 -6.92 -7.73
C LEU A 21 -14.48 -6.12 -6.46
N LEU A 22 -14.02 -4.88 -6.40
CA LEU A 22 -14.08 -4.08 -5.17
C LEU A 22 -15.50 -3.56 -4.89
N PRO A 23 -15.90 -3.46 -3.61
CA PRO A 23 -17.18 -2.87 -3.22
C PRO A 23 -17.22 -1.36 -3.50
N PRO A 24 -18.42 -0.74 -3.62
CA PRO A 24 -18.58 0.65 -4.04
C PRO A 24 -17.71 1.66 -3.29
N GLN A 25 -17.47 1.45 -1.99
CA GLN A 25 -16.64 2.33 -1.17
C GLN A 25 -15.16 2.39 -1.60
N PHE A 26 -14.66 1.40 -2.34
CA PHE A 26 -13.26 1.32 -2.79
C PHE A 26 -13.09 1.52 -4.30
N GLN A 27 -14.18 1.52 -5.07
CA GLN A 27 -14.15 1.62 -6.54
C GLN A 27 -13.68 2.98 -7.06
N LYS A 28 -13.87 4.06 -6.29
CA LYS A 28 -13.50 5.41 -6.74
C LYS A 28 -12.00 5.64 -6.63
N ASP A 29 -11.46 5.50 -5.43
CA ASP A 29 -10.13 6.04 -5.10
C ASP A 29 -9.15 5.03 -4.50
N ALA A 30 -9.62 3.87 -4.01
CA ALA A 30 -8.76 2.90 -3.32
C ALA A 30 -8.26 1.79 -4.24
N TRP A 31 -8.98 1.49 -5.32
CA TRP A 31 -8.62 0.40 -6.25
C TRP A 31 -7.20 0.53 -6.80
N TYR A 32 -6.77 1.74 -7.19
CA TYR A 32 -5.44 1.93 -7.76
C TYR A 32 -4.34 1.86 -6.72
N LEU A 33 -4.66 2.07 -5.44
CA LEU A 33 -3.70 1.84 -4.34
C LEU A 33 -3.41 0.35 -4.20
N ILE A 34 -4.45 -0.48 -4.24
CA ILE A 34 -4.30 -1.94 -4.21
C ILE A 34 -3.48 -2.40 -5.43
N VAL A 35 -3.84 -1.95 -6.64
CA VAL A 35 -3.09 -2.30 -7.86
C VAL A 35 -1.63 -1.87 -7.75
N ALA A 36 -1.37 -0.62 -7.36
CA ALA A 36 -0.01 -0.08 -7.24
C ALA A 36 0.83 -0.88 -6.24
N SER A 37 0.33 -1.12 -5.02
CA SER A 37 1.05 -1.88 -3.99
C SER A 37 1.33 -3.31 -4.45
N VAL A 38 0.36 -4.00 -5.06
CA VAL A 38 0.61 -5.38 -5.49
C VAL A 38 1.61 -5.44 -6.66
N LEU A 39 1.58 -4.48 -7.58
CA LEU A 39 2.57 -4.39 -8.66
C LEU A 39 3.98 -4.21 -8.11
N VAL A 40 4.16 -3.32 -7.12
CA VAL A 40 5.47 -3.09 -6.51
C VAL A 40 5.93 -4.33 -5.72
N GLY A 41 5.11 -4.86 -4.81
CA GLY A 41 5.43 -6.09 -4.05
C GLY A 41 5.66 -7.34 -4.91
N CYS A 42 5.04 -7.40 -6.10
CA CYS A 42 5.25 -8.49 -7.07
C CYS A 42 6.42 -8.27 -8.04
N GLY A 43 7.23 -7.23 -7.85
CA GLY A 43 8.40 -6.99 -8.71
C GLY A 43 8.04 -6.46 -10.10
N LYS A 44 6.90 -5.78 -10.23
CA LYS A 44 6.45 -5.04 -11.42
C LYS A 44 6.39 -3.51 -11.20
N PRO A 45 7.32 -2.86 -10.47
CA PRO A 45 7.21 -1.44 -10.15
C PRO A 45 7.22 -0.51 -11.38
N ALA A 46 7.76 -0.96 -12.52
CA ALA A 46 7.74 -0.20 -13.77
C ALA A 46 6.31 0.06 -14.31
N GLU A 47 5.34 -0.78 -13.96
CA GLU A 47 3.93 -0.65 -14.38
C GLU A 47 3.23 0.54 -13.72
N LEU A 48 3.82 1.16 -12.69
CA LEU A 48 3.31 2.39 -12.08
C LEU A 48 3.27 3.57 -13.07
N GLY A 49 4.19 3.64 -14.04
CA GLY A 49 4.19 4.70 -15.05
C GLY A 49 2.96 4.64 -15.98
N PRO A 50 2.69 3.49 -16.63
CA PRO A 50 1.45 3.25 -17.38
C PRO A 50 0.19 3.43 -16.53
N LEU A 51 0.15 2.90 -15.30
CA LEU A 51 -0.97 3.09 -14.38
C LEU A 51 -1.24 4.58 -14.14
N TYR A 52 -0.21 5.33 -13.73
CA TYR A 52 -0.31 6.78 -13.52
C TYR A 52 -0.84 7.49 -14.75
N THR A 53 -0.26 7.21 -15.92
CA THR A 53 -0.67 7.83 -17.19
C THR A 53 -2.17 7.63 -17.45
N SER A 54 -2.70 6.42 -17.20
CA SER A 54 -4.12 6.12 -17.37
C SER A 54 -5.01 6.86 -16.35
N LEU A 55 -4.57 6.96 -15.09
CA LEU A 55 -5.30 7.63 -14.02
C LEU A 55 -5.47 9.12 -14.28
N VAL A 56 -4.44 9.76 -14.83
CA VAL A 56 -4.43 11.22 -15.00
C VAL A 56 -4.85 11.69 -16.40
N GLU A 57 -5.09 10.79 -17.36
CA GLU A 57 -5.36 11.15 -18.75
C GLU A 57 -6.52 12.16 -18.89
N ARG A 58 -7.58 11.97 -18.11
CA ARG A 58 -8.87 12.66 -18.26
C ARG A 58 -9.32 13.43 -17.02
N VAL A 59 -8.40 13.75 -16.13
CA VAL A 59 -8.68 14.47 -14.87
C VAL A 59 -8.11 15.89 -14.93
N ASP A 60 -8.62 16.77 -14.07
CA ASP A 60 -8.10 18.12 -13.91
C ASP A 60 -6.80 18.14 -13.08
N ASP A 61 -6.17 19.32 -12.99
CA ASP A 61 -4.90 19.49 -12.27
C ASP A 61 -5.00 19.23 -10.76
N ALA A 62 -6.18 19.46 -10.17
CA ALA A 62 -6.41 19.24 -8.75
C ALA A 62 -6.46 17.75 -8.43
N GLU A 63 -7.18 16.97 -9.25
CA GLU A 63 -7.25 15.52 -9.11
C GLU A 63 -5.93 14.84 -9.50
N GLU A 64 -5.24 15.33 -10.54
CA GLU A 64 -3.89 14.85 -10.87
C GLU A 64 -2.94 15.03 -9.68
N LYS A 65 -2.93 16.23 -9.05
CA LYS A 65 -2.13 16.48 -7.84
C LYS A 65 -2.51 15.56 -6.68
N ARG A 66 -3.80 15.27 -6.52
CA ARG A 66 -4.30 14.34 -5.49
C ARG A 66 -3.83 12.90 -5.74
N ILE A 67 -3.97 12.39 -6.97
CA ILE A 67 -3.51 11.04 -7.36
C ILE A 67 -2.01 10.91 -7.12
N LYS A 68 -1.21 11.92 -7.52
CA LYS A 68 0.23 11.96 -7.26
C LYS A 68 0.56 11.88 -5.78
N ALA A 69 -0.10 12.69 -4.95
CA ALA A 69 0.12 12.68 -3.51
C ALA A 69 -0.17 11.30 -2.90
N ARG A 70 -1.26 10.67 -3.34
CA ARG A 70 -1.69 9.34 -2.86
C ARG A 70 -0.75 8.21 -3.29
N LEU A 71 -0.27 8.21 -4.54
CA LEU A 71 0.73 7.24 -5.00
C LEU A 71 2.09 7.44 -4.31
N SER A 72 2.47 8.70 -4.03
CA SER A 72 3.68 9.00 -3.26
C SER A 72 3.57 8.50 -1.82
N ASP A 73 2.44 8.74 -1.16
CA ASP A 73 2.20 8.29 0.22
C ASP A 73 2.12 6.76 0.33
N LEU A 74 1.51 6.10 -0.67
CA LEU A 74 1.54 4.64 -0.80
C LEU A 74 2.97 4.10 -0.84
N LEU A 75 3.84 4.65 -1.70
CA LEU A 75 5.21 4.20 -1.85
C LEU A 75 6.05 4.42 -0.58
N MET A 76 5.80 5.53 0.13
CA MET A 76 6.44 5.80 1.42
C MET A 76 6.06 4.76 2.49
N LYS A 77 4.79 4.36 2.54
CA LYS A 77 4.30 3.30 3.45
C LYS A 77 4.88 1.93 3.08
N GLU A 78 4.78 1.59 1.80
CA GLU A 78 5.17 0.29 1.26
C GLU A 78 6.68 0.01 1.41
N TRP A 79 7.55 1.04 1.43
CA TRP A 79 9.01 0.84 1.54
C TRP A 79 9.43 0.04 2.80
N THR A 80 8.64 0.12 3.87
CA THR A 80 8.90 -0.58 5.15
C THR A 80 8.48 -2.05 5.08
N LEU A 81 7.66 -2.40 4.10
CA LEU A 81 7.01 -3.70 3.97
C LEU A 81 7.65 -4.55 2.87
N VAL A 82 7.95 -3.97 1.70
CA VAL A 82 8.49 -4.70 0.53
C VAL A 82 9.96 -4.36 0.23
N GLY A 83 10.51 -3.39 0.96
CA GLY A 83 11.90 -2.92 0.83
C GLY A 83 12.08 -1.76 -0.15
N ILE A 84 13.21 -1.08 0.01
CA ILE A 84 13.55 0.16 -0.71
C ILE A 84 13.70 -0.03 -2.23
N PRO A 85 14.39 -1.07 -2.76
CA PRO A 85 14.70 -1.11 -4.20
C PRO A 85 13.47 -1.14 -5.12
N PRO A 86 12.42 -1.97 -4.88
CA PRO A 86 11.20 -1.92 -5.68
C PRO A 86 10.51 -0.55 -5.65
N VAL A 87 10.49 0.10 -4.48
CA VAL A 87 9.90 1.43 -4.30
C VAL A 87 10.65 2.50 -5.09
N VAL A 88 11.99 2.46 -5.08
CA VAL A 88 12.83 3.39 -5.87
C VAL A 88 12.57 3.23 -7.37
N TYR A 89 12.43 1.99 -7.85
CA TYR A 89 12.02 1.75 -9.24
C TYR A 89 10.61 2.27 -9.53
N GLY A 90 9.70 2.15 -8.57
CA GLY A 90 8.32 2.62 -8.67
C GLY A 90 8.21 4.13 -8.76
N VAL A 91 8.84 4.87 -7.84
CA VAL A 91 8.85 6.34 -7.88
C VAL A 91 9.57 6.86 -9.13
N THR A 92 10.60 6.15 -9.62
CA THR A 92 11.27 6.47 -10.89
C THR A 92 10.30 6.33 -12.08
N ALA A 93 9.49 5.27 -12.10
CA ALA A 93 8.50 5.06 -13.15
C ALA A 93 7.40 6.14 -13.14
N LEU A 94 6.92 6.53 -11.94
CA LEU A 94 5.99 7.65 -11.77
C LEU A 94 6.58 8.97 -12.24
N GLY A 95 7.81 9.30 -11.81
CA GLY A 95 8.48 10.54 -12.20
C GLY A 95 8.67 10.65 -13.70
N LYS A 96 9.09 9.57 -14.37
CA LYS A 96 9.19 9.54 -15.85
C LYS A 96 7.85 9.78 -16.54
N ALA A 97 6.78 9.17 -16.05
CA ALA A 97 5.45 9.34 -16.62
C ALA A 97 4.92 10.78 -16.42
N GLU A 98 5.17 11.37 -15.25
CA GLU A 98 4.84 12.75 -14.96
C GLU A 98 5.61 13.73 -15.86
N THR A 99 6.94 13.58 -15.97
CA THR A 99 7.76 14.42 -16.85
C THR A 99 7.27 14.37 -18.29
N ALA A 100 7.05 13.17 -18.84
CA ALA A 100 6.55 13.00 -20.20
C ALA A 100 5.17 13.65 -20.41
N ARG A 101 4.31 13.65 -19.39
CA ARG A 101 3.01 14.31 -19.45
C ARG A 101 3.14 15.83 -19.41
N ASN A 102 3.98 16.38 -18.54
CA ASN A 102 4.23 17.82 -18.45
C ASN A 102 4.84 18.34 -19.76
N GLU A 103 5.77 17.61 -20.37
CA GLU A 103 6.34 17.94 -21.69
C GLU A 103 5.26 18.03 -22.78
N LYS A 104 4.32 17.08 -22.83
CA LYS A 104 3.17 17.14 -23.76
C LYS A 104 2.27 18.36 -23.54
N ARG A 105 2.25 18.92 -22.33
CA ARG A 105 1.52 20.14 -21.97
C ARG A 105 2.35 21.41 -22.18
N GLY A 106 3.58 21.31 -22.68
CA GLY A 106 4.50 22.43 -22.83
C GLY A 106 5.07 22.94 -21.50
N ILE A 107 4.98 22.15 -20.43
CA ILE A 107 5.47 22.48 -19.10
C ILE A 107 6.85 21.83 -18.93
N LYS A 108 7.88 22.65 -18.76
CA LYS A 108 9.22 22.16 -18.41
C LYS A 108 9.38 22.16 -16.88
N ILE A 109 9.63 20.99 -16.30
CA ILE A 109 9.97 20.84 -14.89
C ILE A 109 11.49 20.70 -14.78
N GLU A 110 12.12 21.67 -14.11
CA GLU A 110 13.54 21.54 -13.78
C GLU A 110 13.68 20.58 -12.59
N PRO A 111 14.70 19.69 -12.61
CA PRO A 111 14.98 18.85 -11.46
C PRO A 111 15.39 19.71 -10.25
N PRO A 112 15.13 19.24 -9.01
CA PRO A 112 15.62 19.93 -7.82
C PRO A 112 17.15 20.02 -7.84
N SER A 113 17.70 21.10 -7.28
CA SER A 113 19.16 21.20 -7.04
C SER A 113 19.59 20.20 -5.98
N GLU A 114 20.90 19.97 -5.85
CA GLU A 114 21.45 19.10 -4.81
C GLU A 114 21.07 19.59 -3.41
N GLU A 115 21.12 20.89 -3.16
CA GLU A 115 20.67 21.50 -1.90
C GLU A 115 19.16 21.32 -1.71
N GLY A 116 18.37 21.49 -2.77
CA GLY A 116 16.93 21.31 -2.73
C GLY A 116 16.51 19.87 -2.39
N LEU A 117 17.33 18.87 -2.75
CA LEU A 117 17.12 17.47 -2.36
C LEU A 117 17.38 17.22 -0.87
N LEU A 118 18.18 18.05 -0.21
CA LEU A 118 18.49 17.96 1.22
C LEU A 118 17.49 18.74 2.10
N GLU A 119 16.64 19.57 1.50
CA GLU A 119 15.60 20.28 2.24
C GLU A 119 14.46 19.34 2.65
N PHE A 120 14.13 19.33 3.94
CA PHE A 120 12.95 18.60 4.41
C PHE A 120 11.67 19.18 3.79
N PRO A 121 10.79 18.33 3.24
CA PRO A 121 9.44 18.74 2.86
C PRO A 121 8.74 19.41 4.03
N GLN A 122 7.89 20.42 3.77
CA GLN A 122 7.28 21.22 4.83
C GLN A 122 6.52 20.38 5.88
N HIS A 123 5.82 19.32 5.46
CA HIS A 123 5.10 18.40 6.36
C HIS A 123 6.02 17.45 7.15
N ARG A 124 7.31 17.35 6.79
CA ARG A 124 8.33 16.55 7.48
C ARG A 124 9.23 17.38 8.41
N LYS A 125 9.02 18.70 8.50
CA LYS A 125 9.78 19.57 9.41
C LYS A 125 9.26 19.43 10.84
N ASN A 126 10.18 19.46 11.81
CA ASN A 126 9.88 19.50 13.24
C ASN A 126 9.01 18.33 13.75
N LEU A 127 9.14 17.15 13.15
CA LEU A 127 8.47 15.94 13.65
C LEU A 127 9.04 15.56 15.02
N ASP A 128 8.16 15.33 15.99
CA ASP A 128 8.57 14.84 17.31
C ASP A 128 8.61 13.31 17.32
N MET A 129 9.82 12.80 17.13
CA MET A 129 10.14 11.37 17.09
C MET A 129 10.09 10.66 18.45
N ASN A 130 9.98 11.40 19.56
CA ASN A 130 10.05 10.83 20.90
C ASN A 130 8.69 10.68 21.57
N GLU A 131 7.70 11.52 21.23
CA GLU A 131 6.36 11.43 21.83
C GLU A 131 5.25 11.29 20.78
N SER A 132 5.03 12.31 19.95
CA SER A 132 3.86 12.37 19.04
C SER A 132 3.84 11.25 17.99
N ILE A 133 5.00 10.95 17.39
CA ILE A 133 5.14 9.91 16.37
C ILE A 133 4.94 8.51 17.00
N PRO A 134 5.63 8.15 18.11
CA PRO A 134 5.32 6.91 18.84
C PRO A 134 3.86 6.78 19.29
N ASP A 135 3.22 7.86 19.75
CA ASP A 135 1.83 7.84 20.20
C ASP A 135 0.85 7.48 19.08
N ARG A 136 0.97 8.13 17.90
CA ARG A 136 0.11 7.78 16.75
C ARG A 136 0.37 6.35 16.24
N GLY A 137 1.63 5.90 16.25
CA GLY A 137 1.98 4.51 15.93
C GLY A 137 1.31 3.52 16.88
N THR A 138 1.38 3.79 18.18
CA THR A 138 0.76 2.98 19.24
C THR A 138 -0.75 2.88 19.07
N LYS A 139 -1.43 4.01 18.81
CA LYS A 139 -2.89 4.04 18.61
C LYS A 139 -3.33 3.21 17.41
N PHE A 140 -2.61 3.30 16.30
CA PHE A 140 -2.96 2.52 15.11
C PHE A 140 -2.71 1.02 15.32
N LEU A 141 -1.56 0.64 15.89
CA LEU A 141 -1.29 -0.74 16.32
C LEU A 141 -2.43 -1.29 17.20
N GLN A 142 -2.85 -0.52 18.21
CA GLN A 142 -3.94 -0.94 19.10
C GLN A 142 -5.28 -1.11 18.37
N SER A 143 -5.59 -0.28 17.37
CA SER A 143 -6.81 -0.45 16.56
C SER A 143 -6.81 -1.72 15.71
N LEU A 144 -5.64 -2.12 15.18
CA LEU A 144 -5.50 -3.29 14.31
C LEU A 144 -5.40 -4.58 15.12
N TYR A 145 -4.53 -4.60 16.13
CA TYR A 145 -4.15 -5.83 16.82
C TYR A 145 -4.90 -6.05 18.13
N LYS A 146 -5.42 -5.00 18.77
CA LYS A 146 -6.15 -5.08 20.06
C LYS A 146 -5.45 -6.02 21.06
N GLU A 147 -6.18 -6.98 21.64
CA GLU A 147 -5.66 -8.00 22.55
C GLU A 147 -4.61 -8.94 21.93
N ASN A 148 -4.52 -9.04 20.60
CA ASN A 148 -3.48 -9.83 19.93
C ASN A 148 -2.10 -9.14 19.94
N LEU A 149 -2.02 -7.84 20.22
CA LEU A 149 -0.74 -7.12 20.18
C LEU A 149 0.26 -7.70 21.20
N ALA A 150 -0.16 -7.86 22.45
CA ALA A 150 0.74 -8.34 23.52
C ALA A 150 1.29 -9.76 23.25
N PRO A 151 0.48 -10.75 22.84
CA PRO A 151 0.98 -12.06 22.41
C PRO A 151 1.96 -12.00 21.22
N ILE A 152 1.70 -11.16 20.22
CA ILE A 152 2.63 -10.95 19.09
C ILE A 152 3.98 -10.43 19.61
N CYS A 153 3.96 -9.43 20.49
CA CYS A 153 5.17 -8.85 21.05
C CYS A 153 5.95 -9.83 21.93
N ALA A 154 5.25 -10.67 22.69
CA ALA A 154 5.86 -11.71 23.50
C ALA A 154 6.63 -12.74 22.66
N SER A 155 6.18 -12.99 21.42
CA SER A 155 6.88 -13.90 20.50
C SER A 155 8.26 -13.41 20.07
N TRP A 156 8.58 -12.13 20.25
CA TRP A 156 9.89 -11.55 19.92
C TRP A 156 10.96 -11.78 20.99
N GLY A 157 10.60 -12.35 22.15
CA GLY A 157 11.55 -12.66 23.23
C GLY A 157 12.30 -11.42 23.72
N THR A 158 13.62 -11.56 23.90
CA THR A 158 14.48 -10.47 24.41
C THR A 158 14.65 -9.30 23.44
N PHE A 159 14.22 -9.44 22.18
CA PHE A 159 14.28 -8.38 21.17
C PHE A 159 13.07 -7.43 21.23
N ALA A 160 12.07 -7.74 22.05
CA ALA A 160 10.77 -7.09 22.00
C ALA A 160 10.81 -5.57 22.22
N SER A 161 11.72 -5.06 23.08
CA SER A 161 11.79 -3.63 23.39
C SER A 161 12.20 -2.80 22.17
N ASP A 162 13.28 -3.19 21.49
CA ASP A 162 13.80 -2.45 20.34
C ASP A 162 12.87 -2.58 19.14
N PHE A 163 12.29 -3.77 18.94
CA PHE A 163 11.29 -3.97 17.88
C PHE A 163 10.01 -3.18 18.16
N MET A 164 9.52 -3.13 19.40
CA MET A 164 8.35 -2.32 19.75
C MET A 164 8.62 -0.82 19.58
N TRP A 165 9.84 -0.34 19.86
CA TRP A 165 10.22 1.02 19.52
C TRP A 165 10.19 1.25 18.00
N MET A 166 10.77 0.33 17.21
CA MET A 166 10.79 0.41 15.75
C MET A 166 9.37 0.39 15.17
N GLU A 167 8.50 -0.48 15.66
CA GLU A 167 7.09 -0.55 15.28
C GLU A 167 6.37 0.76 15.60
N ARG A 168 6.43 1.22 16.85
CA ARG A 168 5.69 2.40 17.31
C ARG A 168 6.21 3.71 16.72
N ALA A 169 7.52 3.89 16.63
CA ALA A 169 8.13 5.16 16.25
C ALA A 169 8.43 5.24 14.75
N VAL A 170 8.89 4.16 14.14
CA VAL A 170 9.39 4.20 12.75
C VAL A 170 8.35 3.63 11.79
N ILE A 171 8.01 2.35 11.91
CA ILE A 171 7.15 1.67 10.93
C ILE A 171 5.73 2.24 10.99
N TYR A 172 5.01 2.00 12.09
CA TYR A 172 3.67 2.55 12.26
C TYR A 172 3.74 4.05 12.51
N GLY A 173 4.55 4.49 13.46
CA GLY A 173 4.66 5.91 13.81
C GLY A 173 4.94 6.80 12.62
N LEU A 174 6.11 6.67 11.99
CA LEU A 174 6.54 7.63 10.97
C LEU A 174 5.86 7.43 9.61
N PHE A 175 5.49 6.19 9.26
CA PHE A 175 4.98 5.85 7.92
C PHE A 175 3.52 5.38 7.92
N LEU A 176 3.20 4.24 8.54
CA LEU A 176 1.91 3.58 8.30
C LEU A 176 0.73 4.31 8.94
N SER A 177 0.93 4.94 10.11
CA SER A 177 -0.08 5.74 10.83
C SER A 177 -0.15 7.20 10.38
N ASP A 178 0.65 7.58 9.38
CA ASP A 178 0.58 8.93 8.81
C ASP A 178 -0.63 9.03 7.87
N HIS A 179 -1.76 9.46 8.42
CA HIS A 179 -3.04 9.49 7.70
C HIS A 179 -3.39 10.85 7.09
N GLU A 180 -2.40 11.72 6.86
CA GLU A 180 -2.63 13.04 6.24
C GLU A 180 -3.14 12.94 4.79
N VAL A 181 -2.71 11.91 4.05
CA VAL A 181 -3.07 11.71 2.63
C VAL A 181 -3.95 10.47 2.42
N LEU A 182 -3.51 9.31 2.92
CA LEU A 182 -4.30 8.09 2.92
C LEU A 182 -5.01 7.92 4.27
N SER A 183 -6.31 7.62 4.24
CA SER A 183 -7.05 7.29 5.46
C SER A 183 -6.52 6.02 6.13
N ALA A 184 -6.91 5.76 7.39
CA ALA A 184 -6.52 4.54 8.11
C ALA A 184 -6.88 3.25 7.36
N VAL A 185 -8.06 3.23 6.72
CA VAL A 185 -8.50 2.08 5.91
C VAL A 185 -7.62 1.95 4.65
N GLU A 186 -7.33 3.05 3.95
CA GLU A 186 -6.48 3.01 2.76
C GLU A 186 -5.04 2.63 3.07
N ALA A 187 -4.50 3.09 4.22
CA ALA A 187 -3.21 2.65 4.72
C ALA A 187 -3.21 1.13 4.98
N GLU A 188 -4.26 0.60 5.62
CA GLU A 188 -4.39 -0.84 5.85
C GLU A 188 -4.57 -1.65 4.55
N LEU A 189 -5.22 -1.10 3.52
CA LEU A 189 -5.26 -1.73 2.19
C LEU A 189 -3.87 -1.84 1.57
N VAL A 190 -3.04 -0.79 1.68
CA VAL A 190 -1.63 -0.81 1.24
C VAL A 190 -0.83 -1.83 2.04
N ILE A 191 -1.00 -1.88 3.36
CA ILE A 191 -0.27 -2.80 4.23
C ILE A 191 -0.63 -4.25 3.91
N LEU A 192 -1.92 -4.57 3.87
CA LEU A 192 -2.42 -5.90 3.55
C LEU A 192 -1.94 -6.35 2.17
N ALA A 193 -2.10 -5.50 1.13
CA ALA A 193 -1.62 -5.79 -0.21
C ALA A 193 -0.12 -6.11 -0.23
N SER A 194 0.69 -5.26 0.39
CA SER A 194 2.16 -5.40 0.45
C SER A 194 2.58 -6.70 1.14
N ILE A 195 1.95 -7.05 2.26
CA ILE A 195 2.26 -8.26 3.04
C ILE A 195 1.84 -9.52 2.29
N MET A 196 0.65 -9.53 1.69
CA MET A 196 0.15 -10.69 0.96
C MET A 196 1.06 -11.07 -0.20
N THR A 197 1.64 -10.09 -0.93
CA THR A 197 2.58 -10.39 -2.03
C THR A 197 3.82 -11.17 -1.63
N GLN A 198 4.15 -11.21 -0.34
CA GLN A 198 5.31 -11.91 0.22
C GLN A 198 4.98 -13.35 0.67
N GLY A 199 3.71 -13.75 0.66
CA GLY A 199 3.28 -15.10 1.06
C GLY A 199 3.41 -15.37 2.57
N LEU A 200 3.40 -14.32 3.40
CA LEU A 200 3.57 -14.43 4.86
C LEU A 200 2.22 -14.69 5.54
N SER A 201 1.96 -15.94 5.92
CA SER A 201 0.66 -16.37 6.47
C SER A 201 0.25 -15.62 7.75
N ALA A 202 1.10 -15.61 8.79
CA ALA A 202 0.74 -15.00 10.07
C ALA A 202 0.47 -13.48 9.97
N PRO A 203 1.36 -12.66 9.35
CA PRO A 203 1.06 -11.25 9.11
C PRO A 203 -0.18 -11.01 8.23
N THR A 204 -0.41 -11.84 7.21
CA THR A 204 -1.63 -11.74 6.38
C THR A 204 -2.89 -11.92 7.24
N ILE A 205 -2.91 -12.92 8.13
CA ILE A 205 -4.02 -13.13 9.07
C ILE A 205 -4.24 -11.91 9.95
N TRP A 206 -3.17 -11.30 10.46
CA TRP A 206 -3.29 -10.13 11.33
C TRP A 206 -3.90 -8.93 10.61
N HIS A 207 -3.51 -8.68 9.36
CA HIS A 207 -4.00 -7.55 8.57
C HIS A 207 -5.36 -7.77 7.90
N LEU A 208 -5.71 -9.03 7.59
CA LEU A 208 -7.10 -9.36 7.26
C LEU A 208 -8.01 -9.01 8.45
N ARG A 209 -7.59 -9.36 9.68
CA ARG A 209 -8.32 -8.97 10.90
C ARG A 209 -8.27 -7.47 11.16
N GLY A 210 -7.12 -6.83 10.93
CA GLY A 210 -6.91 -5.39 11.07
C GLY A 210 -7.89 -4.60 10.22
N LEU A 211 -8.02 -4.95 8.93
CA LEU A 211 -8.98 -4.33 8.02
C LEU A 211 -10.43 -4.48 8.51
N ARG A 212 -10.78 -5.65 9.05
CA ARG A 212 -12.11 -5.88 9.68
C ARG A 212 -12.35 -4.98 10.88
N ARG A 213 -11.34 -4.81 11.73
CA ARG A 213 -11.40 -3.98 12.95
C ARG A 213 -11.48 -2.49 12.66
N LEU A 214 -11.05 -2.06 11.47
CA LEU A 214 -11.27 -0.71 10.96
C LEU A 214 -12.68 -0.49 10.37
N GLY A 215 -13.57 -1.49 10.45
CA GLY A 215 -14.98 -1.37 10.08
C GLY A 215 -15.33 -1.91 8.69
N VAL A 216 -14.39 -2.55 7.98
CA VAL A 216 -14.70 -3.24 6.72
C VAL A 216 -15.36 -4.58 7.05
N ASN A 217 -16.48 -4.89 6.39
CA ASN A 217 -17.16 -6.17 6.62
C ASN A 217 -16.45 -7.33 5.92
N GLU A 218 -16.88 -8.56 6.19
CA GLU A 218 -16.22 -9.78 5.68
C GLU A 218 -16.19 -9.86 4.17
N ALA A 219 -17.35 -9.65 3.56
CA ALA A 219 -17.52 -9.77 2.12
C ALA A 219 -16.67 -8.73 1.38
N ASP A 220 -16.58 -7.52 1.95
CA ASP A 220 -15.73 -6.45 1.41
C ASP A 220 -14.24 -6.76 1.59
N THR A 221 -13.84 -7.32 2.73
CA THR A 221 -12.45 -7.77 2.95
C THR A 221 -12.07 -8.92 2.01
N GLU A 222 -12.96 -9.88 1.81
CA GLU A 222 -12.81 -10.96 0.83
C GLU A 222 -12.67 -10.40 -0.60
N SER A 223 -13.45 -9.38 -0.94
CA SER A 223 -13.38 -8.70 -2.25
C SER A 223 -12.04 -7.98 -2.44
N VAL A 224 -11.53 -7.31 -1.40
CA VAL A 224 -10.17 -6.75 -1.38
C VAL A 224 -9.12 -7.85 -1.56
N GLN A 225 -9.26 -8.96 -0.86
CA GLN A 225 -8.37 -10.11 -0.98
C GLN A 225 -8.31 -10.64 -2.42
N GLN A 226 -9.47 -10.82 -3.06
CA GLN A 226 -9.58 -11.28 -4.44
C GLN A 226 -8.98 -10.27 -5.43
N ALA A 227 -9.13 -8.96 -5.17
CA ALA A 227 -8.48 -7.93 -5.98
C ALA A 227 -6.94 -8.01 -5.88
N ILE A 228 -6.39 -8.22 -4.68
CA ILE A 228 -4.94 -8.43 -4.47
C ILE A 228 -4.49 -9.68 -5.24
N GLU A 229 -5.23 -10.78 -5.13
CA GLU A 229 -4.92 -12.05 -5.80
C GLU A 229 -4.94 -11.94 -7.33
N ALA A 230 -5.87 -11.16 -7.88
CA ALA A 230 -5.95 -10.89 -9.32
C ALA A 230 -4.68 -10.18 -9.83
N VAL A 231 -4.21 -9.14 -9.12
CA VAL A 231 -3.00 -8.39 -9.51
C VAL A 231 -1.73 -9.24 -9.30
N ALA A 232 -1.68 -10.03 -8.23
CA ALA A 232 -0.55 -10.92 -7.95
C ALA A 232 -0.43 -12.01 -9.02
N THR A 233 -1.56 -12.63 -9.39
CA THR A 233 -1.63 -13.64 -10.46
C THR A 233 -1.22 -13.04 -11.81
N TRP A 234 -1.73 -11.85 -12.14
CA TRP A 234 -1.32 -11.12 -13.35
C TRP A 234 0.19 -10.84 -13.38
N SER A 235 0.76 -10.51 -12.22
CA SER A 235 2.19 -10.27 -12.04
C SER A 235 3.05 -11.54 -12.10
N GLY A 236 2.42 -12.71 -12.19
CA GLY A 236 3.09 -14.02 -12.28
C GLY A 236 3.39 -14.69 -10.95
N ARG A 237 2.75 -14.26 -9.85
CA ARG A 237 2.87 -14.92 -8.54
C ARG A 237 1.79 -15.98 -8.34
N SER A 238 2.13 -17.05 -7.62
CA SER A 238 1.14 -18.00 -7.10
C SER A 238 0.49 -17.42 -5.85
N VAL A 239 -0.83 -17.60 -5.76
CA VAL A 239 -1.65 -17.25 -4.58
C VAL A 239 -2.10 -18.49 -3.82
N GLU A 240 -1.60 -19.67 -4.20
CA GLU A 240 -1.93 -20.93 -3.56
C GLU A 240 -1.50 -20.92 -2.08
N GLY A 241 -2.40 -21.35 -1.19
CA GLY A 241 -2.14 -21.44 0.24
C GLY A 241 -2.21 -20.12 1.00
N TRP A 242 -2.60 -19.01 0.35
CA TRP A 242 -2.83 -17.76 1.05
C TRP A 242 -4.00 -17.89 2.05
N PRO A 243 -3.88 -17.35 3.28
CA PRO A 243 -4.97 -17.33 4.24
C PRO A 243 -6.21 -16.66 3.66
N ARG A 244 -7.41 -17.12 4.04
CA ARG A 244 -8.68 -16.52 3.62
C ARG A 244 -9.31 -15.77 4.77
N VAL A 245 -9.94 -14.62 4.49
CA VAL A 245 -10.64 -13.85 5.53
C VAL A 245 -11.68 -14.68 6.29
N LYS A 246 -12.39 -15.59 5.60
CA LYS A 246 -13.38 -16.49 6.23
C LYS A 246 -12.80 -17.39 7.33
N ASP A 247 -11.49 -17.67 7.25
CA ASP A 247 -10.77 -18.51 8.20
C ASP A 247 -10.06 -17.66 9.28
N VAL A 248 -10.27 -16.34 9.26
CA VAL A 248 -9.75 -15.36 10.20
C VAL A 248 -10.91 -14.77 11.00
N PRO A 249 -11.40 -15.46 12.05
CA PRO A 249 -12.44 -14.90 12.90
C PRO A 249 -11.94 -13.60 13.55
N ASP A 250 -12.83 -12.61 13.64
CA ASP A 250 -12.73 -11.46 14.56
C ASP A 250 -13.48 -11.79 15.86
N GLU A 251 -13.35 -13.04 16.32
CA GLU A 251 -13.87 -13.47 17.61
C GLU A 251 -12.95 -12.89 18.69
N ILE A 252 -13.34 -11.73 19.20
CA ILE A 252 -13.09 -11.44 20.61
C ILE A 252 -14.11 -12.32 21.34
N GLU A 253 -13.74 -13.57 21.67
CA GLU A 253 -14.45 -14.29 22.72
C GLU A 253 -14.39 -13.39 23.96
N GLY A 254 -15.56 -12.91 24.40
CA GLY A 254 -15.72 -12.12 25.61
C GLY A 254 -15.55 -12.95 26.87
#